data_AF-A0A7C2AXC2-F1
#
_entry.id   AF-A0A7C2AXC2-F1
#
_cell.length_a   1.000
_cell.length_b   1.000
_cell.length_c   1.000
_cell.angle_alpha   90.00
_cell.angle_beta   90.00
_cell.angle_gamma   90.00
#
_symmetry.space_group_name_H-M   'P 1'
#
loop_
_entity.id
_entity.type
_entity.pdbx_description
1 polymer ?
#
loop_
_entity_poly.entity_id
_entity_poly.type
_entity_poly.pdbx_seq_one_letter_code
_entity_poly.pdbx_strand_id
1 'polypeptide(L)' 'RLRPVMMTASVAILGLVPMLLSSGVGAETQRPLAAVVIGGLITSTLLTLVLLPVIYEWMETRKQK' A
#
# COMPACT_ATOMS: atom_id res chain seq x y z
N ARG A 1 9.68 -11.99 -1.40
CA ARG A 1 9.28 -10.75 -0.68
C ARG A 1 7.82 -10.35 -0.93
N LEU A 2 7.22 -10.77 -2.05
CA LEU A 2 5.78 -10.59 -2.36
C LEU A 2 4.81 -11.12 -1.28
N ARG A 3 5.05 -12.33 -0.75
CA ARG A 3 4.14 -12.96 0.24
C ARG A 3 3.93 -12.10 1.51
N PRO A 4 4.99 -11.57 2.17
CA PRO A 4 4.83 -10.65 3.30
C PRO A 4 4.08 -9.35 2.97
N VAL A 5 4.33 -8.74 1.82
CA VAL A 5 3.72 -7.45 1.45
C VAL A 5 2.23 -7.62 1.16
N MET A 6 1.86 -8.70 0.48
CA MET A 6 0.45 -9.03 0.25
C MET A 6 -0.28 -9.31 1.58
N MET A 7 0.40 -9.94 2.54
CA MET A 7 -0.16 -10.21 3.87
C MET A 7 -0.44 -8.92 4.65
N THR A 8 0.53 -7.99 4.71
CA THR A 8 0.35 -6.73 5.43
C THR A 8 -0.69 -5.82 4.78
N ALA A 9 -0.70 -5.74 3.44
CA ALA A 9 -1.71 -5.00 2.70
C ALA A 9 -3.12 -5.53 2.97
N SER A 10 -3.29 -6.86 2.96
CA SER A 10 -4.59 -7.50 3.22
C SER A 10 -5.11 -7.21 4.63
N VAL A 11 -4.25 -7.33 5.65
CA VAL A 11 -4.61 -7.05 7.05
C VAL A 11 -5.01 -5.59 7.24
N ALA A 12 -4.24 -4.66 6.67
CA ALA A 12 -4.52 -3.23 6.77
C ALA A 12 -5.83 -2.83 6.08
N ILE A 13 -6.09 -3.37 4.88
CA ILE A 13 -7.35 -3.13 4.17
C ILE A 13 -8.52 -3.63 5.00
N LEU A 14 -8.48 -4.88 5.49
CA LEU A 14 -9.54 -5.47 6.31
C LEU A 14 -9.81 -4.67 7.61
N GLY A 15 -8.77 -4.14 8.25
CA GLY A 15 -8.91 -3.29 9.45
C GLY A 15 -9.56 -1.93 9.17
N LEU A 16 -9.46 -1.42 7.94
CA LEU A 16 -10.00 -0.12 7.53
C LEU A 16 -11.40 -0.21 6.89
N VAL A 17 -11.84 -1.39 6.46
CA VAL A 17 -13.21 -1.63 5.94
C VAL A 17 -14.32 -1.10 6.85
N PRO A 18 -14.36 -1.38 8.17
CA PRO A 18 -15.43 -0.88 9.04
C PRO A 18 -15.42 0.64 9.16
N MET A 19 -14.25 1.28 9.04
CA MET A 19 -14.10 2.74 9.05
C MET A 19 -14.71 3.37 7.79
N LEU A 20 -14.65 2.67 6.65
CA LEU A 20 -15.30 3.07 5.40
C LEU A 20 -16.84 2.95 5.47
N LEU A 21 -17.34 1.92 6.14
CA LEU A 21 -18.78 1.64 6.23
C LEU A 21 -19.47 2.44 7.34
N SER A 22 -18.74 2.85 8.38
CA SER A 22 -19.24 3.67 9.49
C SER A 22 -19.91 4.95 8.99
N SER A 23 -21.14 5.21 9.46
CA SER A 23 -21.93 6.43 9.18
C SER A 23 -22.22 7.25 10.45
N GLY A 24 -21.42 7.05 11.51
CA GLY A 24 -21.55 7.77 12.78
C GLY A 24 -20.93 9.18 12.76
N VAL A 25 -20.99 9.89 13.89
CA VAL A 25 -20.37 11.22 14.06
C VAL A 25 -18.86 11.13 13.80
N GLY A 26 -18.35 11.97 12.89
CA GLY A 26 -16.95 11.93 12.44
C GLY A 26 -16.67 11.01 11.24
N ALA A 27 -17.67 10.27 10.74
CA ALA A 27 -17.53 9.47 9.52
C ALA A 27 -17.21 10.31 8.28
N GLU A 28 -17.64 11.57 8.26
CA GLU A 28 -17.42 12.52 7.16
C GLU A 28 -15.94 12.80 6.92
N THR A 29 -15.11 12.72 7.96
CA THR A 29 -13.65 12.89 7.86
C THR A 29 -12.91 11.55 7.85
N GLN A 30 -13.42 10.55 8.56
CA GLN A 30 -12.78 9.23 8.66
C GLN A 30 -12.89 8.41 7.36
N ARG A 31 -14.02 8.48 6.65
CA ARG A 31 -14.20 7.79 5.36
C ARG A 31 -13.19 8.23 4.29
N PRO A 32 -13.02 9.53 3.99
CA PRO A 32 -12.04 9.95 3.00
C PRO A 32 -10.60 9.63 3.45
N LEU A 33 -10.29 9.74 4.74
CA LEU A 33 -8.98 9.38 5.27
C LEU A 33 -8.69 7.87 5.10
N ALA A 34 -9.65 7.00 5.43
CA ALA A 34 -9.53 5.55 5.25
C ALA A 34 -9.38 5.18 3.76
N ALA A 35 -10.14 5.83 2.86
CA ALA A 35 -10.02 5.62 1.42
C ALA A 35 -8.63 6.01 0.89
N VAL A 36 -8.08 7.14 1.33
CA VAL A 36 -6.72 7.58 0.95
C VAL A 36 -5.66 6.59 1.44
N VAL A 37 -5.78 6.09 2.68
CA VAL A 37 -4.83 5.10 3.23
C VAL A 37 -4.87 3.80 2.45
N ILE A 38 -6.06 3.27 2.13
CA ILE A 38 -6.20 2.05 1.33
C ILE A 38 -5.60 2.25 -0.07
N GLY A 39 -5.91 3.36 -0.74
CA GLY A 39 -5.33 3.70 -2.04
C GLY A 39 -3.81 3.80 -1.98
N GLY A 40 -3.28 4.51 -0.97
CA GLY A 40 -1.84 4.65 -0.73
C GLY A 40 -1.13 3.33 -0.49
N LEU A 41 -1.74 2.39 0.23
CA LEU A 41 -1.19 1.06 0.46
C LEU A 41 -1.12 0.24 -0.83
N ILE A 42 -2.16 0.32 -1.68
CA ILE A 42 -2.17 -0.36 -2.99
C ILE A 42 -1.08 0.23 -3.88
N THR A 43 -1.04 1.56 -4.03
CA THR A 43 -0.05 2.25 -4.85
C THR A 43 1.36 2.02 -4.34
N SER A 44 1.61 2.07 -3.03
CA SER A 44 2.91 1.81 -2.42
C SER A 44 3.33 0.35 -2.55
N THR A 45 2.40 -0.60 -2.49
CA THR A 45 2.68 -2.03 -2.73
C THR A 45 3.10 -2.26 -4.18
N LEU A 46 2.32 -1.73 -5.14
CA LEU A 46 2.67 -1.79 -6.57
C LEU A 46 4.01 -1.11 -6.83
N LEU A 47 4.21 0.09 -6.29
CA LEU A 47 5.45 0.81 -6.41
C LEU A 47 6.59 0.01 -5.81
N THR A 48 6.46 -0.56 -4.62
CA THR A 48 7.53 -1.39 -4.02
C THR A 48 7.86 -2.60 -4.88
N LEU A 49 6.85 -3.26 -5.45
CA LEU A 49 7.04 -4.44 -6.31
C LEU A 49 7.69 -4.12 -7.66
N VAL A 50 7.50 -2.92 -8.20
CA VAL A 50 8.09 -2.47 -9.47
C VAL A 50 9.40 -1.71 -9.25
N LEU A 51 9.46 -0.85 -8.25
CA LEU A 51 10.58 0.01 -7.91
C LEU A 51 11.76 -0.80 -7.36
N LEU A 52 11.52 -1.83 -6.52
CA LEU A 52 12.63 -2.70 -6.07
C LEU A 52 13.37 -3.36 -7.24
N PRO A 53 12.72 -4.10 -8.16
CA PRO A 53 13.45 -4.75 -9.25
C PRO A 53 14.10 -3.72 -10.18
N VAL A 54 13.42 -2.60 -10.48
CA VAL A 54 14.00 -1.53 -11.32
C VAL A 54 15.26 -0.93 -10.68
N ILE A 55 15.22 -0.64 -9.38
CA ILE A 55 16.40 -0.12 -8.67
C ILE A 55 17.50 -1.18 -8.59
N TYR A 56 17.15 -2.44 -8.35
CA TYR A 56 18.13 -3.53 -8.30
C TYR A 56 18.80 -3.74 -9.65
N GLU A 57 18.05 -3.81 -10.74
CA GLU A 57 18.61 -3.93 -12.10
C GLU A 57 19.48 -2.73 -12.45
N TRP A 58 19.07 -1.52 -12.08
CA TRP A 58 19.86 -0.32 -12.36
C TRP A 58 21.17 -0.28 -11.55
N MET A 59 21.14 -0.68 -10.27
CA MET A 59 22.34 -0.83 -9.45
C MET A 59 23.26 -1.96 -9.94
N GLU A 60 22.71 -3.12 -10.29
CA GLU A 60 23.45 -4.26 -10.83
C GLU A 60 24.16 -3.86 -12.13
N THR A 61 23.45 -3.15 -13.03
CA THR A 61 24.01 -2.63 -14.29
C THR A 61 25.13 -1.61 -14.05
N ARG A 62 25.03 -0.79 -12.99
CA ARG A 62 26.08 0.16 -12.60
C ARG A 62 27.31 -0.52 -11.99
N LYS A 63 27.13 -1.67 -11.33
CA LYS A 63 28.23 -2.42 -10.69
C LYS A 63 29.07 -3.22 -11.69
N GLN A 64 28.55 -3.42 -12.90
CA GLN A 64 29.22 -4.09 -14.03
C GLN A 64 30.03 -3.15 -14.94
N LYS A 65 29.97 -1.83 -14.72
CA LYS A 65 30.84 -0.83 -15.37
C LYS A 65 31.88 -0.31 -14.40
#